data_AF-A0A4Q3FS17-F1
#
_entry.id   AF-A0A4Q3FS17-F1
#
_cell.length_a   1.000
_cell.length_b   1.000
_cell.length_c   1.000
_cell.angle_alpha   90.00
_cell.angle_beta   90.00
_cell.angle_gamma   90.00
#
_symmetry.space_group_name_H-M   'P 1'
#
loop_
_entity.id
_entity.type
_entity.pdbx_description
1 polymer ?
#
loop_
_entity_poly.entity_id
_entity_poly.type
_entity_poly.pdbx_seq_one_letter_code
_entity_poly.pdbx_strand_id
1 'polypeptide(L)'
;MGVSGFGGETTPPLPLQGLSALLGSGLNKPLNGAYADLVNHLNQLKKQVIAVDVPTGFFSEGKIDLNAVVLKTDLVITFQRLKINFLLPESAFFMDDFVVVDIGLDEKFLQNLDSCYHLIEEKDVIKAVLPRKKFQHKGTFGHAMLIVGQEKTMGAALLCASAAVYAGVGLTTACIPASGLTALNTLIPEVMAIVREEKQLPEIEWDKFTAIGAGSGLGKNAQQLINALLSNYKKPIVLDADALNMLSENLDWWKSVPENSVITPHVKEFDRLFGKHNSWWQRLETAQKQASAKKIVIVLKNQYTIIIVPDGQLYFNSTGNPAMATGGMGDVLTGVITALLAQGYSSADAAVIGVFIHGKAGDDLALANGLNVVLPTQVAARIPAIVAKLTAQKKAENNAAVFLI
;
A
#
# COMPACT_ATOMS: atom_id res chain seq x y z
N MET A 1 23.15 -5.67 -17.65
CA MET A 1 24.11 -6.79 -17.76
C MET A 1 23.32 -8.01 -18.19
N GLY A 2 23.74 -8.63 -19.30
CA GLY A 2 23.01 -9.72 -19.95
C GLY A 2 22.97 -10.98 -19.09
N VAL A 3 21.87 -11.73 -19.20
CA VAL A 3 21.71 -13.04 -18.57
C VAL A 3 22.40 -14.07 -19.47
N SER A 4 23.45 -14.69 -18.95
CA SER A 4 24.25 -15.71 -19.61
C SER A 4 23.56 -17.08 -19.58
N GLY A 5 23.74 -17.80 -20.69
CA GLY A 5 23.31 -19.15 -21.05
C GLY A 5 23.08 -20.21 -19.97
N PHE A 6 22.02 -20.98 -20.18
CA PHE A 6 21.92 -22.36 -19.73
C PHE A 6 22.34 -23.29 -20.88
N GLY A 7 23.45 -24.01 -20.66
CA GLY A 7 23.93 -25.07 -21.56
C GLY A 7 23.38 -26.43 -21.15
N GLY A 8 22.96 -27.18 -22.17
CA GLY A 8 22.84 -28.64 -22.28
C GLY A 8 22.76 -29.50 -21.02
N GLU A 9 21.52 -29.78 -20.58
CA GLU A 9 21.13 -31.08 -20.01
C GLU A 9 19.77 -31.46 -20.61
N THR A 10 19.60 -32.73 -20.97
CA THR A 10 18.36 -33.26 -21.55
C THR A 10 17.22 -33.11 -20.56
N THR A 11 16.39 -32.08 -20.78
CA THR A 11 15.16 -31.85 -20.00
C THR A 11 14.26 -33.08 -20.13
N PRO A 12 13.74 -33.66 -19.03
CA PRO A 12 12.66 -34.64 -19.12
C PRO A 12 11.50 -34.01 -19.90
N PRO A 13 10.70 -34.79 -20.66
CA PRO A 13 9.58 -34.24 -21.39
C PRO A 13 8.68 -33.48 -20.41
N LEU A 14 8.62 -32.16 -20.56
CA LEU A 14 7.73 -31.31 -19.77
C LEU A 14 6.32 -31.90 -19.92
N PRO A 15 5.57 -32.10 -18.82
CA PRO A 15 4.18 -32.53 -18.93
C PRO A 15 3.48 -31.55 -19.87
N LEU A 16 2.83 -32.05 -20.93
CA LEU A 16 2.13 -31.25 -21.96
C LEU A 16 1.50 -29.98 -21.35
N GLN A 17 2.10 -28.84 -21.64
CA GLN A 17 1.61 -27.52 -21.28
C GLN A 17 0.51 -27.14 -22.27
N GLY A 18 -0.68 -26.81 -21.76
CA GLY A 18 -1.76 -26.27 -22.59
C GLY A 18 -1.53 -24.79 -22.81
N LEU A 19 -1.42 -24.35 -24.07
CA LEU A 19 -1.45 -22.92 -24.41
C LEU A 19 -2.90 -22.52 -24.70
N SER A 20 -3.43 -21.54 -23.96
CA SER A 20 -4.75 -20.97 -24.23
C SER A 20 -4.63 -19.61 -24.87
N ALA A 21 -5.08 -19.52 -26.13
CA ALA A 21 -5.19 -18.27 -26.90
C ALA A 21 -6.59 -18.14 -27.53
N LEU A 22 -7.63 -18.65 -26.84
CA LEU A 22 -8.99 -18.73 -27.39
C LEU A 22 -9.69 -17.36 -27.42
N LEU A 23 -9.67 -16.65 -26.29
CA LEU A 23 -10.27 -15.33 -26.11
C LEU A 23 -9.40 -14.51 -25.16
N GLY A 24 -9.12 -13.25 -25.54
CA GLY A 24 -8.34 -12.29 -24.74
C GLY A 24 -9.22 -11.17 -24.16
N SER A 25 -8.63 -9.97 -24.02
CA SER A 25 -9.27 -8.80 -23.40
C SER A 25 -10.55 -8.26 -24.07
N GLY A 26 -10.86 -8.68 -25.30
CA GLY A 26 -12.09 -8.27 -26.02
C GLY A 26 -13.39 -8.89 -25.51
N LEU A 27 -13.35 -9.75 -24.50
CA LEU A 27 -14.54 -10.37 -23.91
C LEU A 27 -15.38 -9.35 -23.14
N ASN A 28 -16.67 -9.24 -23.48
CA ASN A 28 -17.61 -8.33 -22.82
C ASN A 28 -18.86 -9.02 -22.24
N LYS A 29 -18.93 -10.35 -22.30
CA LYS A 29 -20.02 -11.18 -21.79
C LYS A 29 -19.48 -12.49 -21.21
N PRO A 30 -20.16 -13.09 -20.21
CA PRO A 30 -19.75 -14.38 -19.67
C PRO A 30 -19.74 -15.46 -20.77
N LEU A 31 -18.82 -16.43 -20.66
CA LEU A 31 -18.78 -17.56 -21.58
C LEU A 31 -20.09 -18.35 -21.52
N ASN A 32 -20.53 -18.82 -22.68
CA ASN A 32 -21.70 -19.66 -22.83
C ASN A 32 -21.48 -20.69 -23.95
N GLY A 33 -22.40 -21.66 -24.04
CA GLY A 33 -22.40 -22.69 -25.07
C GLY A 33 -21.07 -23.45 -25.16
N ALA A 34 -20.64 -23.73 -26.40
CA ALA A 34 -19.46 -24.54 -26.68
C ALA A 34 -18.16 -24.03 -26.01
N TYR A 35 -17.99 -22.71 -25.86
CA TYR A 35 -16.81 -22.16 -25.17
C TYR A 35 -16.84 -22.47 -23.68
N ALA A 36 -18.00 -22.35 -23.04
CA ALA A 36 -18.15 -22.69 -21.63
C ALA A 36 -17.95 -24.19 -21.40
N ASP A 37 -18.51 -25.04 -22.26
CA ASP A 37 -18.34 -26.50 -22.18
C ASP A 37 -16.88 -26.91 -22.34
N LEU A 38 -16.16 -26.31 -23.30
CA LEU A 38 -14.73 -26.53 -23.51
C LEU A 38 -13.92 -26.10 -22.29
N VAL A 39 -14.15 -24.90 -21.76
CA VAL A 39 -13.41 -24.40 -20.59
C VAL A 39 -13.67 -25.26 -19.35
N ASN A 40 -14.91 -25.69 -19.13
CA ASN A 40 -15.23 -26.61 -18.04
C ASN A 40 -14.51 -27.95 -18.18
N HIS A 41 -14.44 -28.50 -19.40
CA HIS A 41 -13.67 -29.71 -19.66
C HIS A 41 -12.18 -29.49 -19.41
N LEU A 42 -11.59 -28.40 -19.91
CA LEU A 42 -10.18 -28.06 -19.72
C LEU A 42 -9.82 -27.89 -18.24
N ASN A 43 -10.67 -27.24 -17.45
CA ASN A 43 -10.48 -27.07 -16.00
C ASN A 43 -10.46 -28.39 -15.21
N GLN A 44 -11.02 -29.47 -15.77
CA GLN A 44 -10.96 -30.81 -15.17
C GLN A 44 -9.64 -31.53 -15.50
N LEU A 45 -8.93 -31.09 -16.53
CA LEU A 45 -7.62 -31.61 -16.88
C LEU A 45 -6.60 -31.05 -15.89
N LYS A 46 -5.98 -31.91 -15.08
CA LYS A 46 -4.88 -31.54 -14.17
C LYS A 46 -3.58 -31.32 -14.96
N LYS A 47 -3.58 -30.29 -15.80
CA LYS A 47 -2.47 -29.90 -16.68
C LYS A 47 -2.07 -28.47 -16.39
N GLN A 48 -0.80 -28.16 -16.62
CA GLN A 48 -0.34 -26.78 -16.59
C GLN A 48 -0.90 -26.04 -17.81
N VAL A 49 -1.46 -24.85 -17.58
CA VAL A 49 -2.07 -24.00 -18.61
C VAL A 49 -1.43 -22.62 -18.58
N ILE A 50 -0.93 -22.20 -19.73
CA ILE A 50 -0.42 -20.84 -19.95
C ILE A 50 -1.45 -20.10 -20.80
N ALA A 51 -1.99 -19.00 -20.30
CA ALA A 51 -2.88 -18.13 -21.08
C ALA A 51 -2.11 -17.01 -21.79
N VAL A 52 -2.56 -16.71 -23.00
CA VAL A 52 -2.10 -15.60 -23.82
C VAL A 52 -3.05 -14.42 -23.63
N ASP A 53 -2.51 -13.25 -23.28
CA ASP A 53 -3.21 -12.01 -22.91
C ASP A 53 -3.98 -12.09 -21.58
N VAL A 54 -5.03 -12.92 -21.53
CA VAL A 54 -5.99 -13.02 -20.42
C VAL A 54 -6.52 -14.47 -20.34
N PRO A 55 -6.78 -15.04 -19.15
CA PRO A 55 -7.44 -16.34 -19.06
C PRO A 55 -8.79 -16.31 -19.80
N THR A 56 -9.05 -17.31 -20.64
CA THR A 56 -10.30 -17.35 -21.42
C THR A 56 -11.52 -17.34 -20.50
N GLY A 57 -12.38 -16.33 -20.65
CA GLY A 57 -13.55 -16.09 -19.80
C GLY A 57 -13.35 -15.05 -18.70
N PHE A 58 -12.11 -14.61 -18.46
CA PHE A 58 -11.80 -13.64 -17.42
C PHE A 58 -12.05 -12.19 -17.90
N PHE A 59 -12.75 -11.42 -17.08
CA PHE A 59 -12.99 -10.00 -17.35
C PHE A 59 -11.77 -9.18 -16.92
N SER A 60 -11.21 -8.38 -17.84
CA SER A 60 -10.05 -7.52 -17.55
C SER A 60 -10.38 -6.36 -16.62
N GLU A 61 -11.64 -5.91 -16.63
CA GLU A 61 -12.19 -4.81 -15.84
C GLU A 61 -13.64 -5.13 -15.44
N GLY A 62 -14.15 -4.46 -14.41
CA GLY A 62 -15.48 -4.69 -13.90
C GLY A 62 -15.55 -5.79 -12.84
N LYS A 63 -16.76 -6.00 -12.31
CA LYS A 63 -17.02 -7.03 -11.31
C LYS A 63 -16.74 -8.43 -11.86
N ILE A 64 -15.90 -9.19 -11.17
CA ILE A 64 -15.71 -10.62 -11.42
C ILE A 64 -16.79 -11.41 -10.65
N ASP A 65 -17.53 -12.25 -11.37
CA ASP A 65 -18.36 -13.29 -10.76
C ASP A 65 -17.51 -14.54 -10.53
N LEU A 66 -17.35 -14.93 -9.27
CA LEU A 66 -16.56 -16.12 -8.91
C LEU A 66 -17.18 -17.44 -9.42
N ASN A 67 -18.44 -17.42 -9.83
CA ASN A 67 -19.10 -18.55 -10.48
C ASN A 67 -19.02 -18.52 -12.01
N ALA A 68 -18.37 -17.50 -12.59
CA ALA A 68 -18.18 -17.44 -14.04
C ALA A 68 -17.32 -18.60 -14.53
N VAL A 69 -17.63 -19.09 -15.72
CA VAL A 69 -16.80 -20.09 -16.41
C VAL A 69 -15.57 -19.39 -16.94
N VAL A 70 -14.44 -19.58 -16.25
CA VAL A 70 -13.14 -19.02 -16.58
C VAL A 70 -12.11 -20.14 -16.57
N LEU A 71 -11.23 -20.17 -17.56
CA LEU A 71 -10.12 -21.11 -17.60
C LEU A 71 -9.14 -20.80 -16.48
N LYS A 72 -8.82 -21.80 -15.65
CA LYS A 72 -7.79 -21.69 -14.61
C LYS A 72 -6.41 -21.85 -15.25
N THR A 73 -5.48 -20.96 -14.88
CA THR A 73 -4.18 -20.86 -15.53
C THR A 73 -3.04 -20.71 -14.53
N ASP A 74 -1.97 -21.45 -14.70
CA ASP A 74 -0.77 -21.34 -13.86
C ASP A 74 0.02 -20.07 -14.18
N LEU A 75 0.02 -19.62 -15.45
CA LEU A 75 0.71 -18.41 -15.88
C LEU A 75 -0.07 -17.67 -16.97
N VAL A 76 -0.14 -16.35 -16.85
CA VAL A 76 -0.68 -15.48 -17.90
C VAL A 76 0.43 -14.63 -18.50
N ILE A 77 0.64 -14.73 -19.81
CA ILE A 77 1.54 -13.85 -20.56
C ILE A 77 0.70 -12.74 -21.17
N THR A 78 0.75 -11.56 -20.55
CA THR A 78 -0.06 -10.40 -20.92
C THR A 78 0.76 -9.34 -21.63
N PHE A 79 0.14 -8.51 -22.46
CA PHE A 79 0.87 -7.58 -23.34
C PHE A 79 0.72 -6.12 -22.94
N GLN A 80 1.83 -5.38 -23.02
CA GLN A 80 2.02 -3.92 -22.82
C GLN A 80 1.60 -3.33 -21.46
N ARG A 81 0.38 -3.63 -21.00
CA ARG A 81 -0.23 -3.08 -19.79
C ARG A 81 -0.91 -4.17 -18.99
N LEU A 82 -0.89 -3.99 -17.68
CA LEU A 82 -1.66 -4.80 -16.74
C LEU A 82 -3.14 -4.53 -16.90
N LYS A 83 -3.93 -5.57 -16.73
CA LYS A 83 -5.38 -5.50 -16.68
C LYS A 83 -5.76 -5.24 -15.23
N ILE A 84 -6.68 -4.32 -14.96
CA ILE A 84 -6.99 -3.88 -13.58
C ILE A 84 -7.33 -5.07 -12.69
N ASN A 85 -8.17 -5.97 -13.20
CA ASN A 85 -8.61 -7.15 -12.45
C ASN A 85 -7.48 -8.14 -12.13
N PHE A 86 -6.31 -8.05 -12.75
CA PHE A 86 -5.14 -8.85 -12.37
C PHE A 86 -4.58 -8.45 -11.00
N LEU A 87 -4.86 -7.21 -10.58
CA LEU A 87 -4.40 -6.65 -9.32
C LEU A 87 -5.44 -6.79 -8.21
N LEU A 88 -6.60 -7.41 -8.49
CA LEU A 88 -7.66 -7.63 -7.52
C LEU A 88 -7.65 -9.08 -7.01
N PRO A 89 -7.90 -9.33 -5.72
CA PRO A 89 -7.84 -10.67 -5.12
C PRO A 89 -8.71 -11.74 -5.80
N GLU A 90 -9.80 -11.38 -6.48
CA GLU A 90 -10.62 -12.33 -7.24
C GLU A 90 -9.84 -13.03 -8.36
N SER A 91 -8.76 -12.41 -8.86
CA SER A 91 -7.90 -13.05 -9.87
C SER A 91 -7.23 -14.33 -9.40
N ALA A 92 -6.89 -14.45 -8.12
CA ALA A 92 -6.20 -15.61 -7.55
C ALA A 92 -7.04 -16.90 -7.61
N PHE A 93 -8.34 -16.82 -7.93
CA PHE A 93 -9.18 -18.01 -8.15
C PHE A 93 -9.02 -18.61 -9.55
N PHE A 94 -8.46 -17.83 -10.48
CA PHE A 94 -8.39 -18.15 -11.90
C PHE A 94 -6.96 -18.13 -12.45
N MET A 95 -6.04 -17.41 -11.82
CA MET A 95 -4.64 -17.40 -12.22
C MET A 95 -3.70 -17.41 -11.03
N ASP A 96 -2.58 -18.13 -11.15
CA ASP A 96 -1.55 -18.19 -10.11
C ASP A 96 -0.53 -17.04 -10.27
N ASP A 97 -0.06 -16.78 -11.49
CA ASP A 97 0.92 -15.71 -11.77
C ASP A 97 0.73 -15.07 -13.17
N PHE A 98 1.35 -13.91 -13.39
CA PHE A 98 1.35 -13.23 -14.68
C PHE A 98 2.66 -12.51 -14.99
N VAL A 99 2.97 -12.38 -16.29
CA VAL A 99 4.10 -11.59 -16.80
C VAL A 99 3.58 -10.61 -17.84
N VAL A 100 4.04 -9.35 -17.75
CA VAL A 100 3.78 -8.32 -18.76
C VAL A 100 4.92 -8.28 -19.75
N VAL A 101 4.62 -8.55 -21.02
CA VAL A 101 5.57 -8.47 -22.12
C VAL A 101 5.40 -7.13 -22.84
N ASP A 102 6.49 -6.38 -22.95
CA ASP A 102 6.57 -5.19 -23.79
C ASP A 102 6.54 -5.61 -25.26
N ILE A 103 5.55 -5.11 -26.00
CA ILE A 103 5.37 -5.37 -27.43
C ILE A 103 5.67 -4.14 -28.29
N GLY A 104 6.24 -3.09 -27.70
CA GLY A 104 6.69 -1.89 -28.39
C GLY A 104 5.58 -0.91 -28.75
N LEU A 105 4.48 -0.84 -27.98
CA LEU A 105 3.50 0.24 -28.16
C LEU A 105 4.12 1.60 -27.77
N ASP A 106 3.63 2.67 -28.40
CA ASP A 106 4.11 4.03 -28.14
C ASP A 106 3.78 4.47 -26.71
N GLU A 107 4.82 4.54 -25.87
CA GLU A 107 4.70 4.95 -24.48
C GLU A 107 4.20 6.39 -24.32
N LYS A 108 4.57 7.31 -25.22
CA LYS A 108 4.09 8.70 -25.15
C LYS A 108 2.61 8.78 -25.45
N PHE A 109 2.12 7.99 -26.41
CA PHE A 109 0.70 7.90 -26.68
C PHE A 109 -0.05 7.36 -25.47
N LEU A 110 0.43 6.27 -24.88
CA LEU A 110 -0.22 5.63 -23.72
C LEU A 110 -0.28 6.54 -22.49
N GLN A 111 0.77 7.32 -22.23
CA GLN A 111 0.81 8.27 -21.11
C GLN A 111 -0.12 9.47 -21.30
N ASN A 112 -0.60 9.73 -22.52
CA ASN A 112 -1.56 10.78 -22.83
C ASN A 112 -3.02 10.31 -22.83
N LEU A 113 -3.27 9.00 -22.57
CA LEU A 113 -4.63 8.49 -22.46
C LEU A 113 -5.23 8.84 -21.09
N ASP A 114 -6.49 9.23 -21.09
CA ASP A 114 -7.23 9.46 -19.86
C ASP A 114 -7.48 8.13 -19.14
N SER A 115 -6.93 8.00 -17.94
CA SER A 115 -7.17 6.89 -17.02
C SER A 115 -7.18 7.41 -15.59
N CYS A 116 -8.11 6.92 -14.79
CA CYS A 116 -8.08 7.13 -13.34
C CYS A 116 -7.27 6.05 -12.60
N TYR A 117 -6.76 5.04 -13.31
CA TYR A 117 -6.00 3.93 -12.74
C TYR A 117 -4.53 4.01 -13.15
N HIS A 118 -3.65 3.97 -12.16
CA HIS A 118 -2.21 4.10 -12.32
C HIS A 118 -1.48 2.98 -11.60
N LEU A 119 -0.41 2.45 -12.19
CA LEU A 119 0.52 1.56 -11.53
C LEU A 119 1.70 2.39 -11.03
N ILE A 120 2.04 2.28 -9.74
CA ILE A 120 3.20 2.98 -9.19
C ILE A 120 4.47 2.26 -9.65
N GLU A 121 5.32 2.96 -10.39
CA GLU A 121 6.65 2.49 -10.75
C GLU A 121 7.74 3.21 -9.92
N GLU A 122 8.93 2.60 -9.85
CA GLU A 122 10.07 3.19 -9.12
C GLU A 122 10.40 4.61 -9.60
N LYS A 123 10.26 4.87 -10.91
CA LYS A 123 10.49 6.18 -11.53
C LYS A 123 9.55 7.28 -11.01
N ASP A 124 8.32 6.93 -10.66
CA ASP A 124 7.33 7.89 -10.17
C ASP A 124 7.68 8.32 -8.75
N VAL A 125 8.12 7.36 -7.94
CA VAL A 125 8.61 7.61 -6.58
C VAL A 125 9.92 8.39 -6.61
N ILE A 126 10.86 8.07 -7.52
CA ILE A 126 12.11 8.85 -7.72
C ILE A 126 11.78 10.31 -8.02
N LYS A 127 10.80 10.59 -8.88
CA LYS A 127 10.36 11.96 -9.16
C LYS A 127 9.77 12.66 -7.93
N ALA A 128 9.03 11.94 -7.09
CA ALA A 128 8.36 12.52 -5.92
C ALA A 128 9.27 12.71 -4.69
N VAL A 129 10.24 11.83 -4.43
CA VAL A 129 11.07 11.89 -3.21
C VAL A 129 11.91 13.18 -3.13
N LEU A 130 11.99 13.76 -1.94
CA LEU A 130 12.69 15.01 -1.67
C LEU A 130 14.09 14.73 -1.10
N PRO A 131 15.18 15.10 -1.82
CA PRO A 131 16.53 14.95 -1.30
C PRO A 131 16.79 15.86 -0.09
N ARG A 132 17.43 15.31 0.94
CA ARG A 132 17.99 16.12 2.04
C ARG A 132 19.14 17.00 1.52
N LYS A 133 19.07 18.30 1.81
CA LYS A 133 20.05 19.33 1.42
C LYS A 133 20.99 19.66 2.59
N LYS A 134 22.18 20.15 2.27
CA LYS A 134 23.10 20.71 3.28
C LYS A 134 22.41 21.87 4.01
N PHE A 135 22.74 22.05 5.29
CA PHE A 135 22.22 23.11 6.17
C PHE A 135 20.72 23.03 6.51
N GLN A 136 20.01 21.94 6.17
CA GLN A 136 18.70 21.65 6.74
C GLN A 136 18.85 21.09 8.17
N HIS A 137 17.88 21.38 9.03
CA HIS A 137 17.88 20.97 10.44
C HIS A 137 16.64 20.15 10.78
N LYS A 138 16.56 19.61 12.00
CA LYS A 138 15.42 18.81 12.46
C LYS A 138 14.06 19.46 12.20
N GLY A 139 13.91 20.76 12.50
CA GLY A 139 12.66 21.51 12.21
C GLY A 139 12.27 21.55 10.72
N THR A 140 13.21 21.42 9.78
CA THR A 140 12.91 21.36 8.34
C THR A 140 12.15 20.09 7.95
N PHE A 141 12.35 19.00 8.70
CA PHE A 141 11.71 17.71 8.47
C PHE A 141 10.49 17.50 9.37
N GLY A 142 10.00 18.59 9.97
CA GLY A 142 8.78 18.62 10.78
C GLY A 142 8.81 17.81 12.07
N HIS A 143 7.64 17.73 12.70
CA HIS A 143 7.43 17.07 13.98
C HIS A 143 6.16 16.23 13.90
N ALA A 144 6.33 14.90 13.93
CA ALA A 144 5.23 13.94 13.98
C ALA A 144 4.84 13.61 15.44
N MET A 145 3.55 13.59 15.72
CA MET A 145 3.00 12.98 16.93
C MET A 145 2.30 11.66 16.59
N LEU A 146 2.42 10.66 17.46
CA LEU A 146 1.74 9.38 17.32
C LEU A 146 0.90 9.11 18.57
N ILE A 147 -0.43 9.08 18.44
CA ILE A 147 -1.36 8.70 19.52
C ILE A 147 -1.64 7.20 19.39
N VAL A 148 -0.86 6.40 20.13
CA VAL A 148 -0.73 4.96 19.91
C VAL A 148 -0.57 4.19 21.21
N GLY A 149 -0.77 2.88 21.15
CA GLY A 149 -0.52 1.93 22.24
C GLY A 149 -1.55 1.99 23.38
N GLN A 150 -1.63 0.88 24.10
CA GLN A 150 -2.18 0.78 25.45
C GLN A 150 -1.29 -0.21 26.20
N GLU A 151 -1.52 -0.41 27.50
CA GLU A 151 -0.68 -1.29 28.34
C GLU A 151 -0.38 -2.65 27.69
N LYS A 152 -1.36 -3.26 27.02
CA LYS A 152 -1.26 -4.61 26.41
C LYS A 152 -0.79 -4.64 24.95
N THR A 153 -0.62 -3.49 24.31
CA THR A 153 -0.34 -3.38 22.85
C THR A 153 0.76 -2.39 22.55
N MET A 154 1.66 -2.14 23.51
CA MET A 154 2.82 -1.26 23.33
C MET A 154 3.70 -1.64 22.14
N GLY A 155 3.71 -2.91 21.70
CA GLY A 155 4.40 -3.33 20.48
C GLY A 155 3.97 -2.53 19.24
N ALA A 156 2.67 -2.25 19.08
CA ALA A 156 2.15 -1.45 17.96
C ALA A 156 2.67 0.00 18.02
N ALA A 157 2.71 0.59 19.22
CA ALA A 157 3.25 1.93 19.43
C ALA A 157 4.75 2.01 19.07
N LEU A 158 5.53 1.01 19.47
CA LEU A 158 6.97 0.95 19.19
C LEU A 158 7.25 0.76 17.70
N LEU A 159 6.49 -0.09 17.01
CA LEU A 159 6.62 -0.26 15.56
C LEU A 159 6.27 1.02 14.80
N CYS A 160 5.16 1.67 15.17
CA CYS A 160 4.74 2.92 14.56
C CYS A 160 5.76 4.05 14.80
N ALA A 161 6.25 4.20 16.04
CA ALA A 161 7.23 5.22 16.39
C ALA A 161 8.59 5.00 15.75
N SER A 162 9.10 3.76 15.73
CA SER A 162 10.37 3.44 15.06
C SER A 162 10.28 3.69 13.56
N ALA A 163 9.20 3.27 12.92
CA ALA A 163 8.98 3.50 11.50
C ALA A 163 8.96 4.99 11.14
N ALA A 164 8.36 5.84 11.98
CA ALA A 164 8.37 7.29 11.78
C ALA A 164 9.80 7.86 11.84
N VAL A 165 10.61 7.42 12.80
CA VAL A 165 12.03 7.81 12.90
C VAL A 165 12.82 7.36 11.67
N TYR A 166 12.69 6.08 11.28
CA TYR A 166 13.38 5.53 10.12
C TYR A 166 12.94 6.15 8.78
N ALA A 167 11.69 6.59 8.67
CA ALA A 167 11.19 7.35 7.52
C ALA A 167 11.70 8.80 7.46
N GLY A 168 12.44 9.24 8.48
CA GLY A 168 13.21 10.49 8.42
C GLY A 168 12.40 11.74 8.77
N VAL A 169 11.39 11.65 9.64
CA VAL A 169 10.85 12.86 10.27
C VAL A 169 11.91 13.53 11.15
N GLY A 170 11.84 14.85 11.30
CA GLY A 170 12.81 15.63 12.07
C GLY A 170 12.72 15.41 13.58
N LEU A 171 11.49 15.32 14.08
CA LEU A 171 11.16 15.07 15.48
C LEU A 171 9.99 14.07 15.55
N THR A 172 10.06 13.12 16.47
CA THR A 172 8.99 12.15 16.72
C THR A 172 8.59 12.23 18.19
N THR A 173 7.29 12.33 18.45
CA THR A 173 6.71 12.21 19.78
C THR A 173 5.66 11.12 19.82
N ALA A 174 5.84 10.12 20.69
CA ALA A 174 4.84 9.11 20.98
C ALA A 174 3.98 9.55 22.18
N CYS A 175 2.67 9.55 22.01
CA CYS A 175 1.70 9.81 23.07
C CYS A 175 1.13 8.49 23.59
N ILE A 176 1.71 8.02 24.69
CA ILE A 176 1.58 6.66 25.22
C ILE A 176 1.27 6.68 26.71
N PRO A 177 0.68 5.62 27.29
CA PRO A 177 0.53 5.51 28.74
C PRO A 177 1.90 5.42 29.42
N ALA A 178 1.97 5.83 30.70
CA ALA A 178 3.20 5.81 31.49
C ALA A 178 3.85 4.41 31.55
N SER A 179 3.04 3.34 31.52
CA SER A 179 3.48 1.95 31.49
C SER A 179 4.37 1.61 30.28
N GLY A 180 4.25 2.37 29.19
CA GLY A 180 5.02 2.17 27.96
C GLY A 180 6.39 2.87 27.92
N LEU A 181 6.69 3.78 28.87
CA LEU A 181 7.87 4.64 28.82
C LEU A 181 9.18 3.86 28.86
N THR A 182 9.30 2.88 29.74
CA THR A 182 10.52 2.08 29.86
C THR A 182 10.81 1.34 28.55
N ALA A 183 9.78 0.76 27.92
CA ALA A 183 9.93 0.06 26.66
C ALA A 183 10.33 1.01 25.51
N LEU A 184 9.70 2.19 25.43
CA LEU A 184 10.03 3.22 24.45
C LEU A 184 11.48 3.67 24.57
N ASN A 185 11.88 4.10 25.78
CA ASN A 185 13.22 4.63 26.03
C ASN A 185 14.32 3.58 25.86
N THR A 186 13.99 2.29 26.03
CA THR A 186 14.94 1.19 25.84
C THR A 186 15.16 0.87 24.35
N LEU A 187 14.09 0.86 23.55
CA LEU A 187 14.16 0.41 22.16
C LEU A 187 14.42 1.53 21.16
N ILE A 188 13.89 2.73 21.42
CA ILE A 188 13.91 3.85 20.45
C ILE A 188 14.12 5.17 21.22
N PRO A 189 15.33 5.40 21.78
CA PRO A 189 15.62 6.57 22.61
C PRO A 189 15.53 7.92 21.87
N GLU A 190 15.48 7.90 20.54
CA GLU A 190 15.27 9.09 19.70
C GLU A 190 13.84 9.65 19.80
N VAL A 191 12.88 8.85 20.27
CA VAL A 191 11.46 9.24 20.34
C VAL A 191 11.17 9.92 21.68
N MET A 192 10.63 11.14 21.62
CA MET A 192 10.13 11.84 22.80
C MET A 192 8.78 11.24 23.23
N ALA A 193 8.44 11.36 24.51
CA ALA A 193 7.15 10.90 25.01
C ALA A 193 6.26 12.06 25.47
N ILE A 194 4.98 12.01 25.13
CA ILE A 194 3.92 12.69 25.88
C ILE A 194 3.19 11.60 26.67
N VAL A 195 3.31 11.67 27.99
CA VAL A 195 2.68 10.70 28.88
C VAL A 195 1.22 11.06 29.04
N ARG A 196 0.33 10.10 28.76
CA ARG A 196 -1.11 10.27 28.91
C ARG A 196 -1.68 9.27 29.90
N GLU A 197 -2.87 9.57 30.39
CA GLU A 197 -3.70 8.53 30.99
C GLU A 197 -4.23 7.60 29.90
N GLU A 198 -4.77 6.45 30.31
CA GLU A 198 -5.19 5.40 29.38
C GLU A 198 -6.21 5.88 28.35
N LYS A 199 -7.09 6.81 28.75
CA LYS A 199 -8.19 7.32 27.91
C LYS A 199 -8.16 8.84 27.73
N GLN A 200 -7.30 9.57 28.42
CA GLN A 200 -7.32 11.03 28.39
C GLN A 200 -5.97 11.56 27.96
N LEU A 201 -5.97 12.47 27.00
CA LEU A 201 -4.79 13.21 26.60
C LEU A 201 -4.48 14.27 27.68
N PRO A 202 -3.19 14.52 27.98
CA PRO A 202 -2.81 15.68 28.77
C PRO A 202 -3.03 16.97 27.93
N GLU A 203 -2.70 18.12 28.51
CA GLU A 203 -2.61 19.35 27.74
C GLU A 203 -1.55 19.20 26.63
N ILE A 204 -1.96 19.49 25.40
CA ILE A 204 -1.13 19.36 24.21
C ILE A 204 -1.07 20.70 23.48
N GLU A 205 0.14 21.18 23.26
CA GLU A 205 0.41 22.26 22.31
C GLU A 205 0.32 21.73 20.87
N TRP A 206 -0.89 21.68 20.32
CA TRP A 206 -1.18 21.05 19.02
C TRP A 206 -0.42 21.65 17.84
N ASP A 207 -0.16 22.97 17.87
CA ASP A 207 0.43 23.70 16.75
C ASP A 207 1.87 23.30 16.42
N LYS A 208 2.60 22.73 17.39
CA LYS A 208 3.98 22.28 17.19
C LYS A 208 4.10 21.08 16.26
N PHE A 209 3.03 20.30 16.11
CA PHE A 209 3.03 19.11 15.27
C PHE A 209 2.62 19.44 13.83
N THR A 210 3.42 18.98 12.87
CA THR A 210 3.11 19.11 11.43
C THR A 210 2.20 18.00 10.92
N ALA A 211 2.26 16.80 11.52
CA ALA A 211 1.29 15.73 11.27
C ALA A 211 1.07 14.89 12.53
N ILE A 212 -0.09 14.25 12.62
CA ILE A 212 -0.43 13.32 13.70
C ILE A 212 -0.94 12.00 13.11
N GLY A 213 -0.36 10.89 13.57
CA GLY A 213 -0.85 9.54 13.31
C GLY A 213 -1.55 8.98 14.55
N ALA A 214 -2.64 8.24 14.38
CA ALA A 214 -3.37 7.66 15.51
C ALA A 214 -4.02 6.32 15.19
N GLY A 215 -4.17 5.49 16.23
CA GLY A 215 -5.00 4.29 16.21
C GLY A 215 -4.27 2.97 16.42
N SER A 216 -2.98 2.88 16.09
CA SER A 216 -2.17 1.67 16.30
C SER A 216 -2.19 1.23 17.76
N GLY A 217 -2.90 0.13 18.04
CA GLY A 217 -2.98 -0.50 19.34
C GLY A 217 -3.58 0.38 20.43
N LEU A 218 -4.55 1.26 20.15
CA LEU A 218 -5.22 2.04 21.20
C LEU A 218 -6.28 1.26 21.98
N GLY A 219 -6.77 0.15 21.42
CA GLY A 219 -7.93 -0.58 21.95
C GLY A 219 -9.25 0.17 21.73
N LYS A 220 -10.37 -0.54 21.90
CA LYS A 220 -11.72 -0.03 21.56
C LYS A 220 -12.21 1.11 22.45
N ASN A 221 -11.68 1.23 23.67
CA ASN A 221 -12.18 2.15 24.69
C ASN A 221 -11.48 3.52 24.71
N ALA A 222 -10.70 3.84 23.68
CA ALA A 222 -9.91 5.07 23.56
C ALA A 222 -10.61 6.17 22.72
N GLN A 223 -11.94 6.14 22.65
CA GLN A 223 -12.74 7.11 21.88
C GLN A 223 -12.45 8.57 22.29
N GLN A 224 -12.21 8.82 23.57
CA GLN A 224 -11.90 10.17 24.06
C GLN A 224 -10.59 10.72 23.46
N LEU A 225 -9.60 9.86 23.19
CA LEU A 225 -8.33 10.27 22.58
C LEU A 225 -8.54 10.74 21.14
N ILE A 226 -9.29 9.96 20.36
CA ILE A 226 -9.59 10.29 18.96
C ILE A 226 -10.52 11.51 18.87
N ASN A 227 -11.53 11.61 19.73
CA ASN A 227 -12.40 12.78 19.78
C ASN A 227 -11.62 14.06 20.11
N ALA A 228 -10.69 13.99 21.07
CA ALA A 228 -9.83 15.12 21.42
C ALA A 228 -8.90 15.50 20.25
N LEU A 229 -8.32 14.53 19.54
CA LEU A 229 -7.54 14.76 18.32
C LEU A 229 -8.37 15.51 17.27
N LEU A 230 -9.53 14.97 16.90
CA LEU A 230 -10.39 15.56 15.85
C LEU A 230 -10.93 16.93 16.23
N SER A 231 -11.13 17.19 17.53
CA SER A 231 -11.61 18.47 18.02
C SER A 231 -10.55 19.56 17.92
N ASN A 232 -9.28 19.25 18.24
CA ASN A 232 -8.23 20.24 18.45
C ASN A 232 -7.21 20.35 17.30
N TYR A 233 -7.06 19.31 16.47
CA TYR A 233 -6.08 19.30 15.38
C TYR A 233 -6.75 19.37 14.01
N LYS A 234 -6.43 20.42 13.24
CA LYS A 234 -7.09 20.71 11.94
C LYS A 234 -6.17 20.54 10.72
N LYS A 235 -4.92 20.11 10.91
CA LYS A 235 -4.01 19.75 9.82
C LYS A 235 -4.23 18.26 9.45
N PRO A 236 -3.77 17.79 8.28
CA PRO A 236 -3.91 16.39 7.88
C PRO A 236 -3.40 15.40 8.94
N ILE A 237 -4.17 14.31 9.15
CA ILE A 237 -3.84 13.23 10.08
C ILE A 237 -3.79 11.88 9.37
N VAL A 238 -3.15 10.89 9.99
CA VAL A 238 -3.19 9.48 9.59
C VAL A 238 -4.01 8.69 10.60
N LEU A 239 -5.05 7.98 10.17
CA LEU A 239 -5.86 7.12 11.02
C LEU A 239 -5.75 5.66 10.57
N ASP A 240 -5.42 4.77 11.50
CA ASP A 240 -5.32 3.32 11.27
C ASP A 240 -6.04 2.53 12.37
N ALA A 241 -6.27 1.25 12.13
CA ALA A 241 -6.65 0.27 13.14
C ALA A 241 -7.79 0.72 14.08
N ASP A 242 -7.52 0.88 15.38
CA ASP A 242 -8.54 1.21 16.37
C ASP A 242 -9.17 2.60 16.16
N ALA A 243 -8.44 3.54 15.57
CA ALA A 243 -9.04 4.83 15.21
C ALA A 243 -10.11 4.68 14.12
N LEU A 244 -9.88 3.81 13.14
CA LEU A 244 -10.85 3.49 12.09
C LEU A 244 -12.05 2.74 12.69
N ASN A 245 -11.82 1.85 13.65
CA ASN A 245 -12.89 1.17 14.37
C ASN A 245 -13.81 2.19 15.07
N MET A 246 -13.26 3.15 15.80
CA MET A 246 -14.04 4.18 16.49
C MET A 246 -14.76 5.12 15.50
N LEU A 247 -14.10 5.46 14.39
CA LEU A 247 -14.71 6.28 13.34
C LEU A 247 -15.91 5.60 12.70
N SER A 248 -15.88 4.27 12.56
CA SER A 248 -17.01 3.48 12.05
C SER A 248 -18.21 3.42 13.00
N GLU A 249 -17.97 3.58 14.30
CA GLU A 249 -19.01 3.60 15.34
C GLU A 249 -19.58 5.01 15.56
N ASN A 250 -18.88 6.06 15.08
CA ASN A 250 -19.21 7.47 15.32
C ASN A 250 -19.25 8.26 14.01
N LEU A 251 -20.26 8.02 13.17
CA LEU A 251 -20.33 8.58 11.81
C LEU A 251 -20.27 10.12 11.76
N ASP A 252 -20.73 10.82 12.80
CA ASP A 252 -20.66 12.29 12.88
C ASP A 252 -19.21 12.82 12.95
N TRP A 253 -18.25 12.01 13.39
CA TRP A 253 -16.85 12.41 13.47
C TRP A 253 -16.23 12.69 12.10
N TRP A 254 -16.79 12.16 11.01
CA TRP A 254 -16.35 12.48 9.66
C TRP A 254 -16.42 13.98 9.34
N LYS A 255 -17.29 14.75 10.01
CA LYS A 255 -17.36 16.22 9.88
C LYS A 255 -16.15 16.92 10.50
N SER A 256 -15.45 16.24 11.42
CA SER A 256 -14.30 16.75 12.15
C SER A 256 -12.97 16.20 11.64
N VAL A 257 -12.99 15.19 10.75
CA VAL A 257 -11.79 14.69 10.07
C VAL A 257 -11.30 15.78 9.10
N PRO A 258 -10.07 16.30 9.27
CA PRO A 258 -9.53 17.32 8.39
C PRO A 258 -9.44 16.84 6.93
N GLU A 259 -9.65 17.75 5.99
CA GLU A 259 -9.40 17.47 4.57
C GLU A 259 -7.94 17.04 4.36
N ASN A 260 -7.72 16.21 3.35
CA ASN A 260 -6.44 15.56 3.04
C ASN A 260 -5.92 14.61 4.13
N SER A 261 -6.74 14.20 5.11
CA SER A 261 -6.33 13.13 6.02
C SER A 261 -6.16 11.80 5.27
N VAL A 262 -5.26 10.95 5.76
CA VAL A 262 -5.02 9.61 5.22
C VAL A 262 -5.64 8.57 6.14
N ILE A 263 -6.42 7.64 5.59
CA ILE A 263 -6.88 6.45 6.31
C ILE A 263 -6.24 5.21 5.69
N THR A 264 -5.91 4.21 6.51
CA THR A 264 -5.19 3.01 6.04
C THR A 264 -5.96 1.71 6.30
N PRO A 265 -7.25 1.57 5.91
CA PRO A 265 -8.03 0.39 6.24
C PRO A 265 -7.53 -0.88 5.51
N HIS A 266 -7.54 -2.01 6.20
CA HIS A 266 -7.63 -3.32 5.52
C HIS A 266 -9.09 -3.59 5.11
N VAL A 267 -9.34 -4.65 4.32
CA VAL A 267 -10.68 -4.99 3.78
C VAL A 267 -11.80 -4.96 4.84
N LYS A 268 -11.62 -5.60 6.00
CA LYS A 268 -12.68 -5.64 7.04
C LYS A 268 -12.89 -4.31 7.77
N GLU A 269 -11.90 -3.41 7.79
CA GLU A 269 -12.02 -2.06 8.36
C GLU A 269 -12.76 -1.18 7.36
N PHE A 270 -12.41 -1.28 6.08
CA PHE A 270 -13.08 -0.58 4.99
C PHE A 270 -14.58 -0.91 4.96
N ASP A 271 -14.93 -2.21 4.97
CA ASP A 271 -16.33 -2.64 4.95
C ASP A 271 -17.10 -2.21 6.22
N ARG A 272 -16.40 -1.99 7.34
CA ARG A 272 -17.02 -1.45 8.56
C ARG A 272 -17.29 0.04 8.45
N LEU A 273 -16.36 0.80 7.85
CA LEU A 273 -16.49 2.24 7.64
C LEU A 273 -17.56 2.58 6.61
N PHE A 274 -17.66 1.82 5.52
CA PHE A 274 -18.40 2.22 4.33
C PHE A 274 -19.45 1.21 3.87
N GLY A 275 -19.73 0.18 4.67
CA GLY A 275 -20.72 -0.86 4.37
C GLY A 275 -20.11 -2.08 3.70
N LYS A 276 -20.87 -3.19 3.68
CA LYS A 276 -20.40 -4.46 3.12
C LYS A 276 -20.38 -4.44 1.59
N HIS A 277 -19.34 -5.06 1.02
CA HIS A 277 -19.17 -5.20 -0.42
C HIS A 277 -19.03 -6.68 -0.81
N ASN A 278 -19.54 -7.03 -1.98
CA ASN A 278 -19.52 -8.40 -2.51
C ASN A 278 -18.40 -8.65 -3.54
N SER A 279 -17.63 -7.61 -3.91
CA SER A 279 -16.48 -7.70 -4.81
C SER A 279 -15.52 -6.55 -4.55
N TRP A 280 -14.25 -6.70 -4.93
CA TRP A 280 -13.27 -5.63 -4.90
C TRP A 280 -13.60 -4.49 -5.85
N TRP A 281 -14.17 -4.79 -7.02
CA TRP A 281 -14.62 -3.74 -7.93
C TRP A 281 -15.60 -2.77 -7.25
N GLN A 282 -16.62 -3.32 -6.57
CA GLN A 282 -17.57 -2.53 -5.79
C GLN A 282 -16.89 -1.75 -4.64
N ARG A 283 -15.84 -2.32 -4.02
CA ARG A 283 -15.05 -1.60 -3.01
C ARG A 283 -14.30 -0.42 -3.60
N LEU A 284 -13.74 -0.55 -4.81
CA LEU A 284 -13.05 0.56 -5.50
C LEU A 284 -14.01 1.69 -5.82
N GLU A 285 -15.20 1.38 -6.35
CA GLU A 285 -16.24 2.35 -6.64
C GLU A 285 -16.66 3.11 -5.37
N THR A 286 -16.89 2.39 -4.27
CA THR A 286 -17.18 3.02 -2.98
C THR A 286 -15.98 3.83 -2.46
N ALA A 287 -14.75 3.32 -2.58
CA ALA A 287 -13.56 4.01 -2.10
C ALA A 287 -13.36 5.34 -2.83
N GLN A 288 -13.49 5.36 -4.15
CA GLN A 288 -13.39 6.57 -4.98
C GLN A 288 -14.46 7.59 -4.57
N LYS A 289 -15.72 7.14 -4.42
CA LYS A 289 -16.82 7.99 -3.95
C LYS A 289 -16.55 8.58 -2.57
N GLN A 290 -16.09 7.77 -1.62
CA GLN A 290 -15.85 8.20 -0.25
C GLN A 290 -14.62 9.11 -0.13
N ALA A 291 -13.54 8.80 -0.85
CA ALA A 291 -12.33 9.63 -0.91
C ALA A 291 -12.66 11.03 -1.41
N SER A 292 -13.43 11.13 -2.50
CA SER A 292 -13.87 12.42 -3.05
C SER A 292 -14.84 13.14 -2.12
N ALA A 293 -15.90 12.46 -1.65
CA ALA A 293 -16.93 13.07 -0.81
C ALA A 293 -16.40 13.59 0.54
N LYS A 294 -15.40 12.91 1.12
CA LYS A 294 -14.78 13.28 2.39
C LYS A 294 -13.48 14.08 2.21
N LYS A 295 -13.00 14.23 0.97
CA LYS A 295 -11.72 14.83 0.62
C LYS A 295 -10.56 14.21 1.42
N ILE A 296 -10.50 12.90 1.46
CA ILE A 296 -9.45 12.13 2.16
C ILE A 296 -8.70 11.22 1.19
N VAL A 297 -7.52 10.79 1.59
CA VAL A 297 -6.77 9.71 0.92
C VAL A 297 -7.09 8.40 1.62
N ILE A 298 -7.41 7.35 0.84
CA ILE A 298 -7.68 6.01 1.34
C ILE A 298 -6.56 5.08 0.85
N VAL A 299 -5.83 4.48 1.77
CA VAL A 299 -4.85 3.41 1.49
C VAL A 299 -5.52 2.08 1.81
N LEU A 300 -6.14 1.46 0.81
CA LEU A 300 -6.85 0.19 0.94
C LEU A 300 -5.86 -0.97 0.85
N LYS A 301 -5.53 -1.55 2.00
CA LYS A 301 -4.46 -2.55 2.15
C LYS A 301 -4.87 -3.91 1.55
N ASN A 302 -4.04 -4.43 0.63
CA ASN A 302 -4.00 -5.81 0.13
C ASN A 302 -2.57 -6.08 -0.44
N GLN A 303 -2.38 -7.17 -1.18
CA GLN A 303 -1.11 -7.43 -1.87
C GLN A 303 -0.72 -6.29 -2.81
N TYR A 304 -1.64 -5.86 -3.67
CA TYR A 304 -1.47 -4.71 -4.58
C TYR A 304 -2.09 -3.45 -4.00
N THR A 305 -1.55 -2.95 -2.88
CA THR A 305 -2.21 -1.90 -2.08
C THR A 305 -2.63 -0.72 -2.94
N ILE A 306 -3.86 -0.25 -2.75
CA ILE A 306 -4.51 0.73 -3.61
C ILE A 306 -4.64 2.04 -2.86
N ILE A 307 -4.06 3.12 -3.40
CA ILE A 307 -4.15 4.47 -2.87
C ILE A 307 -5.19 5.22 -3.70
N ILE A 308 -6.30 5.60 -3.06
CA ILE A 308 -7.39 6.35 -3.67
C ILE A 308 -7.34 7.78 -3.14
N VAL A 309 -7.24 8.74 -4.04
CA VAL A 309 -7.10 10.17 -3.71
C VAL A 309 -8.39 10.96 -4.00
N PRO A 310 -8.59 12.15 -3.40
CA PRO A 310 -9.84 12.90 -3.49
C PRO A 310 -10.32 13.30 -4.90
N ASP A 311 -9.39 13.44 -5.84
CA ASP A 311 -9.67 13.81 -7.24
C ASP A 311 -10.15 12.62 -8.10
N GLY A 312 -10.24 11.42 -7.50
CA GLY A 312 -10.73 10.22 -8.16
C GLY A 312 -9.64 9.36 -8.80
N GLN A 313 -8.36 9.71 -8.67
CA GLN A 313 -7.26 8.85 -9.13
C GLN A 313 -7.02 7.67 -8.16
N LEU A 314 -6.63 6.54 -8.71
CA LEU A 314 -6.29 5.30 -8.00
C LEU A 314 -4.89 4.85 -8.40
N TYR A 315 -4.03 4.66 -7.42
CA TYR A 315 -2.65 4.20 -7.60
C TYR A 315 -2.47 2.81 -7.00
N PHE A 316 -2.04 1.84 -7.81
CA PHE A 316 -1.76 0.48 -7.39
C PHE A 316 -0.27 0.34 -7.10
N ASN A 317 0.04 -0.13 -5.90
CA ASN A 317 1.41 -0.45 -5.52
C ASN A 317 1.71 -1.91 -5.83
N SER A 318 2.75 -2.16 -6.63
CA SER A 318 3.19 -3.53 -6.96
C SER A 318 4.31 -4.06 -6.07
N THR A 319 4.79 -3.28 -5.10
CA THR A 319 5.83 -3.73 -4.17
C THR A 319 5.24 -4.42 -2.94
N GLY A 320 6.06 -5.23 -2.30
CA GLY A 320 5.67 -6.08 -1.19
C GLY A 320 5.35 -7.50 -1.64
N ASN A 321 5.45 -8.43 -0.70
CA ASN A 321 5.37 -9.86 -0.99
C ASN A 321 4.72 -10.61 0.18
N PRO A 322 4.29 -11.87 -0.02
CA PRO A 322 3.62 -12.67 1.00
C PRO A 322 4.41 -12.87 2.30
N ALA A 323 5.75 -12.81 2.28
CA ALA A 323 6.56 -12.92 3.51
C ALA A 323 6.31 -11.76 4.49
N MET A 324 5.71 -10.66 4.02
CA MET A 324 5.30 -9.53 4.86
C MET A 324 3.97 -9.77 5.60
N ALA A 325 3.30 -10.91 5.43
CA ALA A 325 2.01 -11.20 6.07
C ALA A 325 2.13 -11.49 7.59
N THR A 326 2.71 -10.55 8.33
CA THR A 326 2.96 -10.61 9.78
C THR A 326 2.29 -9.43 10.48
N GLY A 327 1.76 -9.67 11.68
CA GLY A 327 1.16 -8.61 12.51
C GLY A 327 2.16 -7.48 12.78
N GLY A 328 1.72 -6.22 12.68
CA GLY A 328 2.54 -5.03 12.89
C GLY A 328 2.98 -4.30 11.62
N MET A 329 2.80 -4.86 10.43
CA MET A 329 3.10 -4.13 9.16
C MET A 329 2.25 -2.88 8.99
N GLY A 330 0.98 -2.92 9.39
CA GLY A 330 0.11 -1.74 9.38
C GLY A 330 0.62 -0.63 10.29
N ASP A 331 1.17 -0.97 11.46
CA ASP A 331 1.73 0.00 12.40
C ASP A 331 2.97 0.69 11.80
N VAL A 332 3.84 -0.09 11.14
CA VAL A 332 5.00 0.46 10.41
C VAL A 332 4.52 1.40 9.32
N LEU A 333 3.59 0.98 8.46
CA LEU A 333 3.06 1.81 7.39
C LEU A 333 2.47 3.13 7.90
N THR A 334 1.70 3.08 9.00
CA THR A 334 1.14 4.27 9.65
C THR A 334 2.22 5.24 10.10
N GLY A 335 3.29 4.74 10.73
CA GLY A 335 4.45 5.54 11.13
C GLY A 335 5.16 6.19 9.94
N VAL A 336 5.34 5.44 8.85
CA VAL A 336 5.95 5.93 7.61
C VAL A 336 5.15 7.07 6.98
N ILE A 337 3.85 6.86 6.76
CA ILE A 337 2.99 7.87 6.13
C ILE A 337 2.92 9.13 7.02
N THR A 338 2.82 8.96 8.34
CA THR A 338 2.80 10.09 9.28
C THR A 338 4.11 10.89 9.20
N ALA A 339 5.25 10.21 9.12
CA ALA A 339 6.55 10.87 8.99
C ALA A 339 6.70 11.62 7.66
N LEU A 340 6.20 11.07 6.55
CA LEU A 340 6.23 11.75 5.25
C LEU A 340 5.30 12.97 5.25
N LEU A 341 4.09 12.86 5.80
CA LEU A 341 3.21 14.02 6.00
C LEU A 341 3.88 15.10 6.84
N ALA A 342 4.52 14.72 7.96
CA ALA A 342 5.21 15.67 8.84
C ALA A 342 6.37 16.38 8.13
N GLN A 343 7.04 15.72 7.18
CA GLN A 343 8.09 16.28 6.33
C GLN A 343 7.57 17.26 5.25
N GLY A 344 6.26 17.43 5.11
CA GLY A 344 5.63 18.37 4.19
C GLY A 344 5.27 17.80 2.81
N TYR A 345 5.27 16.47 2.66
CA TYR A 345 4.69 15.85 1.47
C TYR A 345 3.18 16.07 1.44
N SER A 346 2.62 16.14 0.24
CA SER A 346 1.16 16.06 0.08
C SER A 346 0.66 14.71 0.60
N SER A 347 -0.61 14.62 0.98
CA SER A 347 -1.17 13.35 1.48
C SER A 347 -1.18 12.24 0.43
N ALA A 348 -1.35 12.60 -0.84
CA ALA A 348 -1.23 11.67 -1.95
C ALA A 348 0.21 11.14 -2.06
N ASP A 349 1.21 12.03 -2.10
CA ASP A 349 2.62 11.64 -2.19
C ASP A 349 3.07 10.84 -0.96
N ALA A 350 2.68 11.26 0.24
CA ALA A 350 3.01 10.57 1.48
C ALA A 350 2.45 9.13 1.48
N ALA A 351 1.23 8.93 0.99
CA ALA A 351 0.64 7.60 0.84
C ALA A 351 1.33 6.77 -0.24
N VAL A 352 1.51 7.32 -1.46
CA VAL A 352 2.15 6.63 -2.59
C VAL A 352 3.59 6.23 -2.26
N ILE A 353 4.42 7.19 -1.82
CA ILE A 353 5.81 6.94 -1.44
C ILE A 353 5.84 5.99 -0.23
N GLY A 354 5.01 6.23 0.78
CA GLY A 354 5.00 5.45 2.01
C GLY A 354 4.69 3.98 1.79
N VAL A 355 3.65 3.68 1.01
CA VAL A 355 3.29 2.30 0.63
C VAL A 355 4.41 1.68 -0.22
N PHE A 356 4.94 2.42 -1.19
CA PHE A 356 5.99 1.90 -2.07
C PHE A 356 7.27 1.54 -1.32
N ILE A 357 7.82 2.44 -0.49
CA ILE A 357 9.06 2.19 0.25
C ILE A 357 8.87 1.11 1.32
N HIS A 358 7.68 1.01 1.90
CA HIS A 358 7.31 -0.06 2.82
C HIS A 358 7.34 -1.44 2.14
N GLY A 359 6.65 -1.58 1.01
CA GLY A 359 6.64 -2.82 0.23
C GLY A 359 8.03 -3.16 -0.32
N LYS A 360 8.73 -2.17 -0.89
CA LYS A 360 10.09 -2.33 -1.44
C LYS A 360 11.09 -2.78 -0.37
N ALA A 361 10.98 -2.25 0.85
CA ALA A 361 11.80 -2.72 1.97
C ALA A 361 11.53 -4.20 2.28
N GLY A 362 10.28 -4.64 2.22
CA GLY A 362 9.92 -6.05 2.37
C GLY A 362 10.45 -6.94 1.24
N ASP A 363 10.39 -6.48 -0.02
CA ASP A 363 10.93 -7.20 -1.17
C ASP A 363 12.45 -7.36 -1.08
N ASP A 364 13.15 -6.27 -0.76
CA ASP A 364 14.59 -6.27 -0.54
C ASP A 364 14.99 -7.28 0.55
N LEU A 365 14.21 -7.37 1.63
CA LEU A 365 14.50 -8.29 2.74
C LEU A 365 14.19 -9.74 2.38
N ALA A 366 13.07 -10.02 1.72
CA ALA A 366 12.66 -11.37 1.36
C ALA A 366 13.58 -11.97 0.29
N LEU A 367 13.82 -11.24 -0.82
CA LEU A 367 14.59 -11.74 -1.95
C LEU A 367 16.08 -11.87 -1.62
N ALA A 368 16.67 -10.87 -0.97
CA ALA A 368 18.12 -10.89 -0.70
C ALA A 368 18.54 -11.99 0.28
N ASN A 369 17.60 -12.50 1.09
CA ASN A 369 17.89 -13.44 2.16
C ASN A 369 17.12 -14.77 2.01
N GLY A 370 16.33 -14.95 0.95
CA GLY A 370 15.49 -16.14 0.75
C GLY A 370 14.49 -16.37 1.89
N LEU A 371 13.96 -15.30 2.48
CA LEU A 371 13.11 -15.39 3.67
C LEU A 371 11.65 -15.65 3.32
N ASN A 372 11.06 -16.65 3.99
CA ASN A 372 9.61 -16.88 3.98
C ASN A 372 8.84 -15.97 4.95
N VAL A 373 9.54 -15.26 5.84
CA VAL A 373 8.96 -14.32 6.81
C VAL A 373 9.86 -13.10 6.93
N VAL A 374 9.26 -11.91 6.82
CA VAL A 374 9.90 -10.62 7.06
C VAL A 374 9.24 -9.93 8.25
N LEU A 375 10.04 -9.52 9.24
CA LEU A 375 9.51 -8.89 10.45
C LEU A 375 9.28 -7.37 10.26
N PRO A 376 8.22 -6.79 10.86
CA PRO A 376 7.96 -5.35 10.78
C PRO A 376 9.12 -4.47 11.26
N THR A 377 9.85 -4.90 12.29
CA THR A 377 11.04 -4.17 12.79
C THR A 377 12.15 -4.10 11.73
N GLN A 378 12.33 -5.16 10.94
CA GLN A 378 13.31 -5.18 9.84
C GLN A 378 12.88 -4.28 8.70
N VAL A 379 11.57 -4.29 8.36
CA VAL A 379 11.01 -3.38 7.34
C VAL A 379 11.27 -1.93 7.75
N ALA A 380 10.91 -1.55 8.98
CA ALA A 380 11.16 -0.20 9.49
C ALA A 380 12.64 0.18 9.37
N ALA A 381 13.55 -0.67 9.84
CA ALA A 381 15.00 -0.42 9.80
C ALA A 381 15.58 -0.39 8.37
N ARG A 382 14.92 -0.99 7.39
CA ARG A 382 15.36 -1.03 5.98
C ARG A 382 14.98 0.23 5.20
N ILE A 383 13.95 0.95 5.61
CA ILE A 383 13.43 2.15 4.93
C ILE A 383 14.52 3.21 4.63
N PRO A 384 15.44 3.58 5.54
CA PRO A 384 16.44 4.60 5.25
C PRO A 384 17.31 4.24 4.04
N ALA A 385 17.66 2.96 3.87
CA ALA A 385 18.46 2.48 2.75
C ALA A 385 17.68 2.59 1.42
N ILE A 386 16.39 2.25 1.43
CA ILE A 386 15.51 2.40 0.26
C ILE A 386 15.41 3.87 -0.15
N VAL A 387 15.10 4.76 0.81
CA VAL A 387 14.98 6.21 0.54
C VAL A 387 16.31 6.80 0.06
N ALA A 388 17.45 6.37 0.62
CA ALA A 388 18.77 6.81 0.19
C ALA A 388 19.05 6.40 -1.26
N LYS A 389 18.70 5.17 -1.66
CA LYS A 389 18.86 4.69 -3.04
C LYS A 389 18.01 5.50 -4.03
N LEU A 390 16.73 5.69 -3.73
CA LEU A 390 15.80 6.47 -4.57
C LEU A 390 16.27 7.93 -4.72
N THR A 391 16.73 8.52 -3.62
CA THR A 391 17.27 9.89 -3.62
C THR A 391 18.56 10.01 -4.43
N ALA A 392 19.43 8.99 -4.38
CA ALA A 392 20.66 8.97 -5.17
C ALA A 392 20.37 8.84 -6.67
N GLN A 393 19.41 8.00 -7.06
CA GLN A 393 18.94 7.88 -8.44
C GLN A 393 18.38 9.22 -8.94
N LYS A 394 17.52 9.90 -8.16
CA LYS A 394 17.01 11.24 -8.51
C LYS A 394 18.13 12.25 -8.78
N LYS A 395 19.18 12.25 -7.95
CA LYS A 395 20.33 13.15 -8.15
C LYS A 395 21.10 12.82 -9.42
N ALA A 396 21.27 11.54 -9.73
CA ALA A 396 21.94 11.10 -10.95
C ALA A 396 21.15 11.52 -12.20
N GLU A 397 19.83 11.34 -12.21
CA GLU A 397 18.96 11.78 -13.32
C GLU A 397 19.01 13.29 -13.53
N ASN A 398 18.94 14.07 -12.45
CA ASN A 398 19.06 15.53 -12.53
C ASN A 398 20.43 15.97 -13.06
N ASN A 399 21.52 15.33 -12.64
CA ASN A 399 22.85 15.66 -13.12
C ASN A 399 23.03 15.26 -14.60
N ALA A 400 22.53 14.11 -15.03
CA ALA A 400 22.59 13.68 -16.42
C ALA A 400 21.85 14.65 -17.35
N ALA A 401 20.71 15.20 -16.91
CA ALA A 401 19.99 16.24 -17.65
C ALA A 401 20.79 17.54 -17.80
N VAL A 402 21.63 17.90 -16.82
CA VAL A 402 22.48 19.11 -16.85
C VAL A 402 23.65 18.99 -17.83
N PHE A 403 24.12 17.78 -18.14
CA PHE A 403 25.20 17.56 -19.12
C PHE A 403 24.70 17.43 -20.58
N LEU A 404 23.38 17.43 -20.80
CA LEU A 404 22.74 17.35 -22.12
C LEU A 404 22.22 18.71 -22.64
N ILE A 405 22.45 19.79 -21.89
CA ILE A 405 22.19 21.20 -22.26
C ILE A 405 23.55 21.89 -22.39
#